data_AF-A0A7W6GCL0-F1
#
_entry.id   AF-A0A7W6GCL0-F1
#
_cell.length_a   1.000
_cell.length_b   1.000
_cell.length_c   1.000
_cell.angle_alpha   90.00
_cell.angle_beta   90.00
_cell.angle_gamma   90.00
#
_symmetry.space_group_name_H-M   'P 1'
#
loop_
_entity.id
_entity.type
_entity.pdbx_description
1 polymer ?
#
loop_
_entity_poly.entity_id
_entity_poly.type
_entity_poly.pdbx_seq_one_letter_code
_entity_poly.pdbx_strand_id
1 'polypeptide(L)' 'MMVTDPGLTGSSLRLLYRVRLHARQNRRAYPLSLHADRHAVGRAVEGGYLARLNDDPHFVTVTEKGEAYLDRLMRAE' A
#
# COMPACT_ATOMS: atom_id res chain seq x y z
N MET A 1 -22.31 10.42 -4.81
CA MET A 1 -21.91 8.99 -4.83
C MET A 1 -20.71 8.85 -3.91
N MET A 2 -20.94 8.56 -2.62
CA MET A 2 -19.85 8.28 -1.69
C MET A 2 -19.25 6.94 -2.10
N VAL A 3 -18.13 7.00 -2.82
CA VAL A 3 -17.24 5.85 -2.90
C VAL A 3 -16.69 5.71 -1.49
N THR A 4 -17.33 4.88 -0.67
CA THR A 4 -16.70 4.33 0.54
C THR A 4 -15.51 3.58 0.03
N ASP A 5 -14.38 4.27 0.03
CA ASP A 5 -13.07 3.74 -0.27
C ASP A 5 -12.96 2.37 0.41
N PRO A 6 -12.66 1.27 -0.32
CA PRO A 6 -12.75 -0.06 0.23
C PRO A 6 -11.88 -0.11 1.48
N GLY A 7 -12.53 -0.26 2.64
CA GLY A 7 -11.87 -0.21 3.93
C GLY A 7 -10.73 -1.21 3.94
N LEU A 8 -9.50 -0.69 4.01
CA LEU A 8 -8.33 -1.54 4.12
C LEU A 8 -8.46 -2.37 5.39
N THR A 9 -8.33 -3.70 5.25
CA THR A 9 -8.21 -4.56 6.43
C THR A 9 -6.96 -4.17 7.23
N GLY A 10 -6.91 -4.47 8.53
CA GLY A 10 -5.73 -4.17 9.34
C GLY A 10 -4.42 -4.77 8.81
N SER A 11 -4.49 -5.86 8.04
CA SER A 11 -3.33 -6.43 7.34
C SER A 11 -2.91 -5.60 6.12
N SER A 12 -3.88 -5.13 5.32
CA SER A 12 -3.61 -4.23 4.19
C SER A 12 -3.11 -2.86 4.63
N LEU A 13 -3.58 -2.34 5.76
CA LEU A 13 -3.07 -1.11 6.35
C LEU A 13 -1.60 -1.25 6.81
N ARG A 14 -1.28 -2.34 7.53
CA ARG A 14 0.10 -2.63 7.95
C ARG A 14 1.05 -2.80 6.77
N LEU A 15 0.58 -3.45 5.70
CA LEU A 15 1.33 -3.54 4.45
C LEU A 15 1.57 -2.16 3.84
N LEU A 16 0.53 -1.33 3.71
CA LEU A 16 0.63 0.02 3.15
C LEU A 16 1.66 0.87 3.92
N TYR A 17 1.63 0.79 5.26
CA TYR A 17 2.61 1.46 6.11
C TYR A 17 4.04 0.94 5.89
N ARG A 18 4.23 -0.39 5.79
CA ARG A 18 5.54 -1.01 5.51
C ARG A 18 6.11 -0.60 4.15
N VAL A 19 5.28 -0.58 3.11
CA VAL A 19 5.68 -0.16 1.75
C VAL A 19 6.14 1.30 1.79
N ARG A 20 5.38 2.18 2.45
CA ARG A 20 5.77 3.59 2.62
C ARG A 20 7.09 3.72 3.38
N LEU A 21 7.24 3.03 4.51
CA LEU A 21 8.47 3.09 5.31
C LEU A 21 9.69 2.62 4.50
N HIS A 22 9.55 1.50 3.78
CA HIS A 22 10.60 0.97 2.92
C HIS A 22 10.97 1.95 1.80
N ALA A 23 9.97 2.56 1.15
CA ALA A 23 10.20 3.55 0.11
C ALA A 23 10.94 4.79 0.65
N ARG A 24 10.59 5.27 1.85
CA ARG A 24 11.28 6.41 2.48
C ARG A 24 12.72 6.09 2.86
N GLN A 25 12.98 4.89 3.38
CA GLN A 25 14.31 4.48 3.83
C GLN A 25 15.25 4.13 2.68
N ASN A 26 14.74 3.44 1.65
CA ASN A 26 15.57 2.84 0.60
C ASN A 26 15.42 3.52 -0.76
N ARG A 27 14.44 4.43 -0.93
CA ARG A 27 14.05 5.02 -2.24
C ARG A 27 13.79 3.97 -3.32
N ARG A 28 13.25 2.81 -2.93
CA ARG A 28 13.00 1.65 -3.80
C ARG A 28 11.61 1.07 -3.56
N ALA A 29 11.09 0.38 -4.57
CA ALA A 29 9.84 -0.35 -4.46
C ALA A 29 9.97 -1.57 -3.53
N TYR A 30 8.87 -1.94 -2.88
CA TYR A 30 8.84 -2.99 -1.88
C TYR A 30 8.69 -4.37 -2.54
N PRO A 31 9.58 -5.35 -2.24
CA PRO A 31 9.49 -6.70 -2.78
C PRO A 31 8.40 -7.53 -2.09
N LEU A 32 7.56 -8.19 -2.89
CA LEU A 32 6.44 -9.04 -2.47
C LEU A 32 6.87 -10.42 -1.93
N SER A 33 8.17 -10.73 -1.90
CA SER A 33 8.70 -12.04 -1.48
C SER A 33 8.63 -12.29 0.02
N LEU A 34 8.29 -11.28 0.83
CA LEU A 34 7.91 -11.45 2.24
C LEU A 34 6.54 -12.16 2.29
N HIS A 35 6.59 -13.49 2.44
CA HIS A 35 5.52 -14.46 2.19
C HIS A 35 4.15 -14.18 2.85
N ALA A 36 4.06 -13.26 3.81
CA ALA A 36 2.84 -12.92 4.53
C ALA A 36 1.90 -11.94 3.77
N ASP A 37 2.37 -11.24 2.75
CA ASP A 37 1.67 -10.03 2.26
C ASP A 37 0.80 -10.24 1.00
N ARG A 38 0.86 -11.40 0.32
CA ARG A 38 0.23 -11.59 -1.01
C ARG A 38 -1.28 -11.33 -1.04
N HIS A 39 -2.02 -11.78 -0.03
CA HIS A 39 -3.47 -11.53 0.05
C HIS A 39 -3.79 -10.07 0.39
N ALA A 40 -2.96 -9.41 1.20
CA ALA A 40 -3.14 -8.02 1.59
C ALA A 40 -2.84 -7.05 0.44
N VAL A 41 -1.87 -7.42 -0.42
CA VAL A 41 -1.51 -6.67 -1.64
C VAL A 41 -2.68 -6.58 -2.61
N GLY A 42 -3.39 -7.69 -2.84
CA GLY A 42 -4.51 -7.72 -3.80
C GLY A 42 -5.54 -6.64 -3.50
N ARG A 43 -6.00 -6.55 -2.25
CA ARG A 43 -6.97 -5.53 -1.82
C ARG A 43 -6.41 -4.11 -1.85
N ALA A 44 -5.14 -3.92 -1.50
CA ALA A 44 -4.51 -2.61 -1.52
C ALA A 44 -4.28 -2.09 -2.96
N VAL A 45 -4.03 -3.01 -3.90
CA VAL A 45 -3.93 -2.70 -5.34
C VAL A 45 -5.30 -2.47 -5.96
N GLU A 46 -6.29 -3.34 -5.68
CA GLU A 46 -7.70 -3.13 -6.10
C GLU A 46 -8.27 -1.80 -5.59
N GLY A 47 -7.95 -1.44 -4.35
CA GLY A 47 -8.33 -0.16 -3.75
C GLY A 47 -7.52 1.04 -4.26
N GLY A 48 -6.51 0.84 -5.10
CA GLY A 48 -5.68 1.90 -5.67
C GLY A 48 -4.73 2.58 -4.68
N TYR A 49 -4.45 1.97 -3.52
CA TYR A 49 -3.51 2.48 -2.53
C TYR A 49 -2.06 2.04 -2.81
N LEU A 50 -1.91 0.90 -3.47
CA LEU A 50 -0.64 0.39 -3.99
C LEU A 50 -0.75 0.20 -5.50
N ALA A 51 0.38 0.32 -6.18
CA ALA A 51 0.54 -0.04 -7.59
C ALA A 51 1.66 -1.07 -7.72
N ARG A 52 1.46 -2.07 -8.57
CA ARG A 52 2.57 -2.94 -9.00
C ARG A 52 3.43 -2.17 -10.00
N LEU A 53 4.74 -2.42 -9.99
CA LEU A 53 5.60 -1.90 -11.04
C LEU A 53 5.28 -2.61 -12.36
N ASN A 54 5.27 -1.86 -13.46
CA ASN A 54 5.00 -2.40 -14.79
C ASN A 54 6.07 -3.42 -15.22
N ASP A 55 7.32 -3.20 -14.80
CA ASP A 55 8.46 -4.02 -15.22
C ASP A 55 8.66 -5.26 -14.34
N ASP A 56 8.11 -5.25 -13.10
CA ASP A 56 8.19 -6.40 -12.20
C ASP A 56 6.97 -6.48 -11.26
N PRO A 57 6.07 -7.47 -11.46
CA PRO A 57 4.88 -7.66 -10.63
C PRO A 57 5.18 -8.11 -9.19
N HIS A 58 6.44 -8.46 -8.88
CA HIS A 58 6.90 -8.76 -7.52
C HIS A 58 7.26 -7.50 -6.73
N PHE A 59 7.13 -6.32 -7.30
CA PHE A 59 7.38 -5.06 -6.61
C PHE A 59 6.12 -4.20 -6.59
N VAL A 60 5.91 -3.55 -5.45
CA VAL A 60 4.84 -2.57 -5.28
C VAL A 60 5.37 -1.25 -4.79
N THR A 61 4.73 -0.18 -5.23
CA THR A 61 4.92 1.19 -4.74
C THR A 61 3.62 1.72 -4.18
N VAL A 62 3.73 2.68 -3.27
CA VAL A 62 2.60 3.46 -2.80
C VAL A 62 2.16 4.44 -3.89
N THR A 63 0.84 4.62 -4.05
CA THR A 63 0.25 5.62 -4.94
C THR A 63 0.01 6.93 -4.20
N GLU A 64 -0.30 8.00 -4.94
CA GLU A 64 -0.72 9.28 -4.34
C GLU A 64 -1.94 9.12 -3.41
N LYS A 65 -2.90 8.27 -3.81
CA LYS A 65 -4.06 7.92 -2.98
C LYS A 65 -3.63 7.21 -1.69
N GLY A 66 -2.67 6.29 -1.78
CA GLY A 66 -2.08 5.60 -0.63
C GLY A 66 -1.40 6.56 0.35
N GLU A 67 -0.58 7.49 -0.16
CA GLU A 67 0.05 8.53 0.66
C GLU A 67 -1.00 9.40 1.38
N ALA A 68 -1.97 9.93 0.63
CA ALA A 68 -3.01 10.79 1.18
C ALA A 68 -3.86 10.07 2.25
N TYR A 69 -4.14 8.79 2.05
CA TYR A 69 -4.85 7.97 3.03
C TYR A 69 -4.04 7.79 4.31
N LEU A 70 -2.75 7.44 4.20
CA LEU A 70 -1.87 7.30 5.37
C LEU A 70 -1.70 8.63 6.10
N ASP A 71 -1.58 9.74 5.38
CA ASP A 71 -1.44 11.08 5.99
C ASP A 71 -2.69 11.49 6.76
N ARG A 72 -3.89 11.15 6.27
CA ARG A 72 -5.14 11.37 7.02
C ARG A 72 -5.18 10.51 8.27
N LEU A 73 -4.77 9.24 8.18
CA LEU A 73 -4.79 8.33 9.31
C LEU A 73 -3.83 8.77 10.42
N MET A 74 -2.58 9.11 10.06
CA MET A 74 -1.56 9.56 11.02
C MET A 74 -1.85 10.94 11.64
N ARG A 75 -2.72 11.74 11.03
CA ARG A 75 -3.19 13.02 11.60
C ARG A 75 -4.44 12.86 12.47
N ALA A 76 -5.11 11.71 12.39
CA ALA A 76 -6.31 11.39 13.15
C ALA A 76 -6.02 10.55 14.41
N GLU A 77 -4.77 10.09 14.58
CA GLU A 77 -4.20 9.58 15.84
C GLU A 77 -3.65 10.73 16.70
#